data_AF-A0A1F5KZF3-F1
#
_entry.id   AF-A0A1F5KZF3-F1
#
_cell.length_a   1.000
_cell.length_b   1.000
_cell.length_c   1.000
_cell.angle_alpha   90.00
_cell.angle_beta   90.00
_cell.angle_gamma   90.00
#
_symmetry.space_group_name_H-M   'P 1'
#
loop_
_entity.id
_entity.type
_entity.pdbx_description
1 polymer ?
#
loop_
_entity_poly.entity_id
_entity_poly.type
_entity_poly.pdbx_seq_one_letter_code
_entity_poly.pdbx_strand_id
1 'polypeptide(L)'
;GIALRLQWIPGHCDDPGNDAADRLAKDAASPGKTHPFRPLLTRKRALIRDKIRAQWEREWKASTNGGHLRKIDSTLPATYTRKLYGNLPRGRAYLLTQLRTGHNWLSTYAKTFGFRDND
;
A
#
# COMPACT_ATOMS: atom_id res chain seq x y z
N GLY A 1 14.45 41.15 -25.89
CA GLY A 1 13.71 40.01 -25.32
C GLY A 1 12.90 39.36 -26.43
N ILE A 2 12.52 38.09 -26.27
CA ILE A 2 11.66 37.38 -27.23
C ILE A 2 10.20 37.62 -26.83
N ALA A 3 9.38 38.14 -27.73
CA ALA A 3 7.95 38.29 -27.49
C ALA A 3 7.27 36.92 -27.59
N LEU A 4 6.54 36.52 -26.55
CA LEU A 4 5.84 35.24 -26.47
C LEU A 4 4.34 35.47 -26.27
N ARG A 5 3.52 34.68 -26.95
CA ARG A 5 2.08 34.58 -26.74
C ARG A 5 1.74 33.16 -26.34
N LEU A 6 1.08 32.99 -25.20
CA LEU A 6 0.56 31.70 -24.75
C LEU A 6 -0.92 31.60 -25.12
N GLN A 7 -1.33 30.45 -25.64
CA GLN A 7 -2.72 30.14 -25.95
C GLN A 7 -3.03 28.72 -25.46
N TRP A 8 -4.24 28.54 -24.94
CA TRP A 8 -4.74 27.22 -24.56
C TRP A 8 -5.46 26.59 -25.75
N ILE A 9 -5.19 25.31 -25.98
CA ILE A 9 -5.83 24.50 -27.02
C ILE A 9 -6.52 23.31 -26.31
N PRO A 10 -7.82 23.09 -26.52
CA PRO A 10 -8.50 21.90 -26.01
C PRO A 10 -7.95 20.63 -26.63
N GLY A 11 -7.98 19.52 -25.89
CA GLY A 11 -7.67 18.21 -26.47
C GLY A 11 -8.72 17.78 -27.50
N HIS A 12 -8.31 16.99 -28.49
CA HIS A 12 -9.20 16.41 -29.52
C HIS A 12 -9.94 17.43 -30.39
N CYS A 13 -9.28 18.55 -30.73
CA CYS A 13 -9.82 19.55 -31.67
C CYS A 13 -9.23 19.45 -33.07
N ASP A 14 -8.64 18.30 -33.42
CA ASP A 14 -7.99 18.02 -34.70
C ASP A 14 -6.94 19.07 -35.12
N ASP A 15 -6.26 19.71 -34.14
CA ASP A 15 -5.13 20.58 -34.42
C ASP A 15 -3.88 19.72 -34.67
N PRO A 16 -3.33 19.71 -35.90
CA PRO A 16 -2.25 18.78 -36.24
C PRO A 16 -0.99 18.98 -35.40
N GLY A 17 -0.74 20.22 -34.93
CA GLY A 17 0.43 20.55 -34.11
C GLY A 17 0.28 20.01 -32.69
N ASN A 18 -0.87 20.24 -32.06
CA ASN A 18 -1.21 19.71 -30.75
C ASN A 18 -1.24 18.18 -30.76
N ASP A 19 -1.85 17.57 -31.77
CA ASP A 19 -1.95 16.11 -31.90
C ASP A 19 -0.57 15.47 -32.13
N ALA A 20 0.29 16.11 -32.93
CA ALA A 20 1.67 15.66 -33.09
C ALA A 20 2.47 15.78 -31.78
N ALA A 21 2.30 16.88 -31.04
CA ALA A 21 2.94 17.07 -29.74
C ALA A 21 2.49 16.02 -28.72
N ASP A 22 1.19 15.75 -28.62
CA ASP A 22 0.63 14.73 -27.73
C ASP A 22 1.12 13.32 -28.10
N ARG A 23 1.14 12.97 -29.39
CA ARG A 23 1.68 11.69 -29.88
C ARG A 23 3.15 11.51 -29.52
N LEU A 24 3.97 12.54 -29.70
CA LEU A 24 5.39 12.50 -29.33
C LEU A 24 5.58 12.40 -27.81
N ALA A 25 4.78 13.12 -27.04
CA ALA A 25 4.81 13.03 -25.58
C ALA A 25 4.44 11.61 -25.10
N LYS A 26 3.42 10.98 -25.71
CA LYS A 26 3.01 9.60 -25.43
C LYS A 26 4.09 8.58 -25.81
N ASP A 27 4.72 8.71 -26.98
CA ASP A 27 5.83 7.83 -27.37
C ASP A 27 7.00 7.96 -26.39
N ALA A 28 7.38 9.18 -26.02
CA ALA A 28 8.44 9.43 -25.04
C ALA A 28 8.10 8.90 -23.63
N ALA A 29 6.82 8.91 -23.24
CA ALA A 29 6.35 8.38 -21.97
C ALA A 29 6.10 6.85 -21.97
N SER A 30 6.31 6.18 -23.11
CA SER A 30 6.05 4.75 -23.24
C SER A 30 6.98 3.88 -22.37
N PRO A 31 6.51 2.74 -21.85
CA PRO A 31 7.34 1.82 -21.07
C PRO A 31 8.62 1.42 -21.83
N GLY A 32 9.76 1.39 -21.11
CA GLY A 32 11.05 1.03 -21.69
C GLY A 32 11.85 2.20 -22.26
N LYS A 33 11.22 3.36 -22.50
CA LYS A 33 11.95 4.60 -22.83
C LYS A 33 12.60 5.15 -21.57
N THR A 34 13.87 5.55 -21.68
CA THR A 34 14.62 6.18 -20.59
C THR A 34 15.00 7.60 -21.00
N HIS A 35 15.11 8.48 -20.01
CA HIS A 35 15.52 9.86 -20.21
C HIS A 35 16.66 10.20 -19.25
N PRO A 36 17.52 11.17 -19.57
CA PRO A 36 18.63 11.55 -18.69
C PRO A 36 18.17 12.20 -17.38
N PHE A 37 16.91 12.64 -17.29
CA PHE A 37 16.39 13.24 -16.06
C PHE A 37 16.31 12.23 -14.92
N ARG A 38 16.55 12.71 -13.69
CA ARG A 38 16.44 11.89 -12.49
C ARG A 38 14.99 11.43 -12.32
N PRO A 39 14.75 10.15 -11.97
CA PRO A 39 13.39 9.69 -11.68
C PRO A 39 12.78 10.50 -10.53
N LEU A 40 11.49 10.81 -10.65
CA LEU A 40 10.74 11.48 -9.59
C LEU A 40 10.86 10.68 -8.28
N LEU A 41 11.09 11.41 -7.18
CA LEU A 41 11.18 10.82 -5.84
C LEU A 41 9.91 10.01 -5.49
N THR A 42 8.74 10.49 -5.94
CA THR A 42 7.46 9.81 -5.79
C THR A 42 7.44 8.42 -6.43
N ARG A 43 7.99 8.28 -7.64
CA ARG A 43 8.11 6.99 -8.34
C ARG A 43 9.01 6.03 -7.58
N LYS A 44 10.17 6.49 -7.10
CA LYS A 44 11.07 5.66 -6.29
C LYS A 44 10.41 5.20 -4.98
N ARG A 45 9.73 6.11 -4.29
CA ARG A 45 8.97 5.81 -3.05
C ARG A 45 7.84 4.81 -3.28
N ALA A 46 7.15 4.88 -4.43
CA ALA A 46 6.13 3.90 -4.78
C ALA A 46 6.74 2.49 -4.93
N LEU A 47 7.80 2.36 -5.72
CA LEU A 47 8.51 1.10 -5.93
C LEU A 47 9.02 0.48 -4.63
N ILE A 48 9.58 1.29 -3.73
CA ILE A 48 10.04 0.81 -2.40
C ILE A 48 8.85 0.29 -1.58
N ARG A 49 7.74 1.02 -1.53
CA ARG A 49 6.53 0.58 -0.80
C ARG A 49 5.97 -0.73 -1.36
N ASP A 50 5.97 -0.89 -2.68
CA ASP A 50 5.47 -2.11 -3.31
C ASP A 50 6.39 -3.31 -3.01
N LYS A 51 7.71 -3.12 -2.98
CA LYS A 51 8.66 -4.15 -2.53
C LYS A 51 8.43 -4.56 -1.08
N ILE A 52 8.25 -3.59 -0.17
CA ILE A 52 7.96 -3.86 1.25
C ILE A 52 6.66 -4.65 1.39
N ARG A 53 5.59 -4.27 0.68
CA ARG A 53 4.31 -4.98 0.71
C ARG A 53 4.44 -6.41 0.21
N ALA A 54 5.12 -6.61 -0.92
CA ALA A 54 5.35 -7.94 -1.47
C ALA A 54 6.18 -8.82 -0.53
N GLN A 55 7.21 -8.25 0.12
CA GLN A 55 7.97 -8.96 1.12
C GLN A 55 7.11 -9.36 2.32
N TRP A 56 6.34 -8.42 2.86
CA TRP A 56 5.47 -8.69 4.00
C TRP A 56 4.41 -9.75 3.69
N GLU A 57 3.83 -9.73 2.48
CA GLU A 57 2.90 -10.77 2.03
C GLU A 57 3.54 -12.16 1.99
N ARG A 58 4.77 -12.26 1.47
CA ARG A 58 5.51 -13.53 1.46
C ARG A 58 5.76 -14.03 2.89
N GLU A 59 6.25 -13.16 3.77
CA GLU A 59 6.54 -13.50 5.17
C GLU A 59 5.26 -13.93 5.90
N TRP A 60 4.15 -13.22 5.71
CA TRP A 60 2.86 -13.56 6.32
C TRP A 60 2.34 -14.91 5.86
N LYS A 61 2.45 -15.23 4.56
CA LYS A 61 2.03 -16.53 4.01
C LYS A 61 2.92 -17.67 4.48
N ALA A 62 4.23 -17.44 4.59
CA ALA A 62 5.18 -18.44 5.06
C ALA A 62 5.11 -18.66 6.59
N SER A 63 4.58 -17.71 7.35
CA SER A 63 4.49 -17.83 8.80
C SER A 63 3.49 -18.88 9.26
N THR A 64 3.91 -19.69 10.22
CA THR A 64 3.06 -20.61 11.00
C THR A 64 2.20 -19.88 12.03
N ASN A 65 2.53 -18.62 12.35
CA ASN A 65 1.82 -17.80 13.32
C ASN A 65 0.59 -17.10 12.70
N GLY A 66 -0.35 -16.68 13.55
CA GLY A 66 -1.50 -15.87 13.12
C GLY A 66 -2.64 -16.67 12.48
N GLY A 67 -2.68 -18.00 12.66
CA GLY A 67 -3.72 -18.86 12.09
C GLY A 67 -5.15 -18.45 12.46
N HIS A 68 -5.39 -17.98 13.70
CA HIS A 68 -6.68 -17.46 14.10
C HIS A 68 -7.07 -16.19 13.31
N LEU A 69 -6.17 -15.22 13.24
CA LEU A 69 -6.39 -13.99 12.49
C LEU A 69 -6.63 -14.27 10.99
N ARG A 70 -5.93 -15.24 10.41
CA ARG A 70 -6.08 -15.65 9.00
C ARG A 70 -7.44 -16.28 8.70
N LYS A 71 -8.09 -16.94 9.68
CA LYS A 71 -9.46 -17.45 9.55
C LYS A 71 -10.49 -16.32 9.50
N ILE A 72 -10.24 -15.23 10.24
CA ILE A 72 -11.12 -14.05 10.27
C ILE A 72 -10.89 -13.16 9.05
N ASP A 73 -9.63 -13.04 8.62
CA ASP A 73 -9.21 -12.13 7.58
C ASP A 73 -8.11 -12.76 6.72
N SER A 74 -8.54 -13.42 5.64
CA SER A 74 -7.68 -14.08 4.67
C SER A 74 -6.98 -13.10 3.72
N THR A 75 -7.39 -11.83 3.72
CA THR A 75 -6.82 -10.80 2.83
C THR A 75 -5.54 -10.18 3.37
N LEU A 76 -5.13 -10.57 4.58
CA LEU A 76 -3.90 -10.08 5.19
C LEU A 76 -2.66 -10.57 4.44
N PRO A 77 -1.61 -9.73 4.36
CA PRO A 77 -1.55 -8.36 4.88
C PRO A 77 -2.28 -7.34 3.98
N ALA A 78 -3.16 -6.52 4.56
CA ALA A 78 -4.02 -5.60 3.80
C ALA A 78 -3.83 -4.13 4.19
N THR A 79 -3.92 -3.21 3.22
CA THR A 79 -3.73 -1.77 3.43
C THR A 79 -4.78 -1.12 4.33
N TYR A 80 -6.00 -1.68 4.37
CA TYR A 80 -7.08 -1.17 5.19
C TYR A 80 -6.85 -1.38 6.69
N THR A 81 -5.97 -2.30 7.08
CA THR A 81 -5.65 -2.58 8.49
C THR A 81 -5.20 -1.32 9.23
N ARG A 82 -4.43 -0.46 8.57
CA ARG A 82 -4.02 0.83 9.14
C ARG A 82 -5.22 1.73 9.45
N LYS A 83 -6.25 1.75 8.59
CA LYS A 83 -7.47 2.53 8.84
C LYS A 83 -8.31 1.91 9.95
N LEU A 84 -8.38 0.58 9.98
CA LEU A 84 -9.12 -0.18 10.99
C LEU A 84 -8.65 0.14 12.41
N TYR A 85 -7.34 0.10 12.66
CA TYR A 85 -6.78 0.36 13.99
C TYR A 85 -6.48 1.83 14.24
N GLY A 86 -6.04 2.57 13.21
CA GLY A 86 -5.53 3.93 13.36
C GLY A 86 -6.57 4.98 13.76
N ASN A 87 -7.86 4.72 13.50
CA ASN A 87 -8.95 5.62 13.89
C ASN A 87 -9.48 5.35 15.31
N LEU A 88 -8.95 4.33 16.01
CA LEU A 88 -9.42 3.95 17.34
C LEU A 88 -8.53 4.54 18.43
N PRO A 89 -9.10 5.00 19.56
CA PRO A 89 -8.34 5.24 20.78
C PRO A 89 -7.57 3.98 21.19
N ARG A 90 -6.40 4.15 21.81
CA ARG A 90 -5.48 3.06 22.17
C ARG A 90 -6.18 1.86 22.84
N GLY A 91 -7.05 2.10 23.83
CA GLY A 91 -7.77 1.03 24.53
C GLY A 91 -8.69 0.20 23.62
N ARG A 92 -9.36 0.84 22.66
CA ARG A 92 -10.22 0.16 21.67
C ARG A 92 -9.40 -0.59 20.63
N ALA A 93 -8.28 -0.01 20.16
CA ALA A 93 -7.35 -0.68 19.27
C ALA A 93 -6.75 -1.93 19.94
N TYR A 94 -6.40 -1.84 21.23
CA TYR A 94 -5.92 -2.95 22.03
C TYR A 94 -6.97 -4.08 22.10
N LEU A 95 -8.19 -3.76 22.53
CA LEU A 95 -9.28 -4.73 22.62
C LEU A 95 -9.57 -5.39 21.26
N LEU A 96 -9.65 -4.60 20.18
CA LEU A 96 -9.86 -5.12 18.83
C LEU A 96 -8.73 -6.07 18.41
N THR A 97 -7.48 -5.74 18.74
CA THR A 97 -6.31 -6.59 18.45
C THR A 97 -6.42 -7.92 19.19
N GLN A 98 -6.78 -7.90 20.47
CA GLN A 98 -6.99 -9.11 21.26
C GLN A 98 -8.11 -9.99 20.70
N LEU A 99 -9.23 -9.39 20.30
CA LEU A 99 -10.36 -10.09 19.70
C LEU A 99 -10.00 -10.70 18.34
N ARG A 100 -9.27 -9.98 17.50
CA ARG A 100 -8.92 -10.44 16.14
C ARG A 100 -7.78 -11.45 16.10
N THR A 101 -6.85 -11.37 17.05
CA THR A 101 -5.70 -12.28 17.08
C THR A 101 -5.93 -13.47 18.02
N GLY A 102 -6.88 -13.37 18.95
CA GLY A 102 -7.09 -14.35 20.01
C GLY A 102 -6.07 -14.25 21.15
N HIS A 103 -5.11 -13.32 21.07
CA HIS A 103 -4.11 -13.07 22.11
C HIS A 103 -4.71 -12.21 23.21
N ASN A 104 -5.35 -12.85 24.19
CA ASN A 104 -6.00 -12.19 25.31
C ASN A 104 -5.66 -12.89 26.62
N TRP A 105 -6.00 -12.26 27.76
CA TRP A 105 -5.73 -12.84 29.08
C TRP A 105 -6.81 -13.82 29.56
N LEU A 106 -7.68 -14.31 28.68
CA LEU A 106 -8.68 -15.31 29.07
C LEU A 106 -7.99 -16.63 29.41
N SER A 107 -8.63 -17.41 30.29
CA SER A 107 -8.03 -18.62 30.84
C SER A 107 -7.60 -19.63 29.78
N THR A 108 -8.31 -19.72 28.67
CA THR A 108 -7.98 -20.64 27.57
C THR A 108 -6.63 -20.30 26.96
N TYR A 109 -6.43 -19.05 26.55
CA TYR A 109 -5.14 -18.58 26.02
C TYR A 109 -4.03 -18.67 27.07
N ALA A 110 -4.29 -18.22 28.31
CA ALA A 110 -3.29 -18.27 29.38
C ALA A 110 -2.78 -19.70 29.66
N LYS A 111 -3.67 -20.70 29.61
CA LYS A 111 -3.32 -22.12 29.75
C LYS A 111 -2.53 -22.65 28.56
N THR A 112 -2.96 -22.35 27.32
CA THR A 112 -2.27 -22.81 26.10
C THR A 112 -0.81 -22.35 26.04
N PHE A 113 -0.51 -21.18 26.61
CA PHE A 113 0.84 -20.60 26.58
C PHE A 113 1.55 -20.65 27.94
N GLY A 114 1.03 -21.38 28.94
CA GLY A 114 1.69 -21.55 30.24
C GLY A 114 1.84 -20.27 31.06
N PHE A 115 1.01 -19.25 30.82
CA PHE A 115 1.02 -18.00 31.61
C PHE A 115 0.32 -18.14 32.96
N ARG A 116 -0.40 -19.24 33.16
CA ARG A 116 -0.95 -19.65 34.44
C ARG A 116 -0.79 -21.16 34.57
N ASP A 117 -0.07 -21.57 35.60
CA ASP A 117 -0.25 -22.89 36.19
C ASP A 117 -1.52 -22.82 37.02
N ASN A 118 -2.42 -23.76 36.79
CA ASN A 118 -3.60 -23.91 37.60
C ASN A 118 -3.53 -25.29 38.25
N ASP A 119 -3.60 -25.32 39.58
CA ASP A 119 -4.40 -26.35 40.26
C ASP A 119 -5.84 -26.34 39.71
#